data_AF-A0A9X3UHQ7-F1
#
_entry.id   AF-A0A9X3UHQ7-F1
#
_cell.length_a   1.000
_cell.length_b   1.000
_cell.length_c   1.000
_cell.angle_alpha   90.00
_cell.angle_beta   90.00
_cell.angle_gamma   90.00
#
_symmetry.space_group_name_H-M   'P 1'
#
loop_
_entity.id
_entity.type
_entity.pdbx_description
1 polymer ?
#
loop_
_entity_poly.entity_id
_entity_poly.type
_entity_poly.pdbx_seq_one_letter_code
_entity_poly.pdbx_strand_id
1 'polypeptide(L)'
;MFSQNPLPVIFCSLSWLIAPVILLGASASAMETPQTEAEITPVRVLAVVSGGFWQEDVETTNEADDSETETAKEMRRGYFRSIAFRSEDNTSRLYLQRIWLSPDGPTVVDTKEIEALTELNAYITDMRPENSTGVASQPGFVTFIYLKQDPAATEPDTWELYVDEFGDMAFTPATN
;
A
#
# COMPACT_ATOMS: atom_id res chain seq x y z
N MET A 1 -6.35 -55.21 73.61
CA MET A 1 -5.03 -55.82 73.89
C MET A 1 -4.07 -54.67 74.16
N PHE A 2 -3.68 -54.50 75.43
CA PHE A 2 -2.87 -53.42 75.97
C PHE A 2 -1.37 -53.76 75.89
N SER A 3 -0.51 -52.78 75.61
CA SER A 3 0.92 -52.76 75.99
C SER A 3 1.35 -51.28 76.01
N GLN A 4 1.48 -50.57 77.14
CA GLN A 4 2.52 -50.59 78.19
C GLN A 4 3.94 -50.19 77.68
N ASN A 5 4.24 -48.89 77.91
CA ASN A 5 5.49 -48.11 78.18
C ASN A 5 6.77 -48.89 78.61
N PRO A 6 8.02 -48.33 78.59
CA PRO A 6 8.39 -46.99 79.13
C PRO A 6 9.61 -46.18 78.54
N LEU A 7 9.72 -44.92 79.00
CA LEU A 7 10.87 -43.95 78.98
C LEU A 7 11.98 -44.37 80.00
N PRO A 8 13.17 -43.70 80.22
CA PRO A 8 13.46 -42.23 80.20
C PRO A 8 14.94 -41.72 79.99
N VAL A 9 15.12 -40.40 80.28
CA VAL A 9 16.33 -39.59 80.68
C VAL A 9 17.18 -38.97 79.54
N ILE A 10 17.04 -37.67 79.18
CA ILE A 10 17.55 -36.38 79.76
C ILE A 10 19.09 -36.21 79.76
N PHE A 11 19.62 -35.22 79.02
CA PHE A 11 20.63 -34.17 79.38
C PHE A 11 21.00 -33.40 78.09
N CYS A 12 20.54 -32.15 77.89
CA CYS A 12 21.21 -30.89 78.22
C CYS A 12 22.46 -30.57 77.37
N SER A 13 22.34 -29.65 76.41
CA SER A 13 23.30 -28.55 76.26
C SER A 13 22.78 -27.47 75.30
N LEU A 14 23.08 -26.26 75.73
CA LEU A 14 22.73 -24.95 75.21
C LEU A 14 23.75 -24.57 74.12
N SER A 15 23.34 -23.95 73.02
CA SER A 15 23.93 -22.69 72.48
C SER A 15 23.82 -22.53 70.95
N TRP A 16 23.36 -21.33 70.59
CA TRP A 16 23.83 -20.47 69.51
C TRP A 16 23.41 -20.73 68.05
N LEU A 17 22.54 -19.81 67.60
CA LEU A 17 22.77 -18.86 66.49
C LEU A 17 22.90 -19.43 65.06
N ILE A 18 21.91 -19.10 64.23
CA ILE A 18 22.01 -18.28 62.99
C ILE A 18 20.81 -18.66 62.11
N ALA A 19 19.90 -17.71 61.91
CA ALA A 19 18.88 -17.80 60.87
C ALA A 19 19.45 -17.25 59.55
N PRO A 20 19.41 -18.01 58.44
CA PRO A 20 19.55 -17.43 57.12
C PRO A 20 18.15 -17.10 56.59
N VAL A 21 17.86 -15.80 56.45
CA VAL A 21 16.76 -15.33 55.61
C VAL A 21 17.17 -15.57 54.16
N ILE A 22 16.58 -16.58 53.53
CA ILE A 22 16.75 -16.84 52.09
C ILE A 22 15.81 -15.88 51.36
N LEU A 23 16.37 -14.79 50.83
CA LEU A 23 15.68 -13.90 49.91
C LEU A 23 15.59 -14.61 48.56
N LEU A 24 14.41 -15.16 48.24
CA LEU A 24 14.11 -15.71 46.92
C LEU A 24 14.01 -14.54 45.93
N GLY A 25 15.08 -14.30 45.17
CA GLY A 25 15.07 -13.38 44.04
C GLY A 25 14.17 -13.94 42.94
N ALA A 26 13.01 -13.33 42.73
CA ALA A 26 12.21 -13.55 41.53
C ALA A 26 12.98 -12.96 40.33
N SER A 27 13.59 -13.83 39.52
CA SER A 27 14.05 -13.43 38.19
C SER A 27 12.81 -13.12 37.35
N ALA A 28 12.46 -11.84 37.29
CA ALA A 28 11.58 -11.33 36.25
C ALA A 28 12.34 -11.48 34.92
N SER A 29 12.05 -12.56 34.20
CA SER A 29 12.35 -12.63 32.77
C SER A 29 11.49 -11.56 32.11
N ALA A 30 12.08 -10.39 31.88
CA ALA A 30 11.54 -9.42 30.95
C ALA A 30 11.47 -10.13 29.59
N MET A 31 10.27 -10.52 29.19
CA MET A 31 9.99 -10.98 27.84
C MET A 31 10.16 -9.73 26.97
N GLU A 32 11.31 -9.60 26.31
CA GLU A 32 11.50 -8.61 25.25
C GLU A 32 10.44 -8.92 24.18
N THR A 33 9.43 -8.06 24.10
CA THR A 33 8.57 -7.97 22.93
C THR A 33 9.51 -7.76 21.75
N PRO A 34 9.52 -8.62 20.71
CA PRO A 34 10.28 -8.33 19.52
C PRO A 34 9.78 -6.98 19.01
N GLN A 35 10.65 -5.97 19.09
CA GLN A 35 10.47 -4.74 18.35
C GLN A 35 10.37 -5.19 16.90
N THR A 36 9.19 -5.03 16.29
CA THR A 36 9.01 -5.25 14.86
C THR A 36 9.93 -4.27 14.16
N GLU A 37 11.15 -4.71 13.87
CA GLU A 37 12.07 -4.02 13.00
C GLU A 37 11.34 -3.85 11.67
N ALA A 38 11.33 -2.62 11.13
CA ALA A 38 10.61 -2.31 9.90
C ALA A 38 11.07 -3.29 8.82
N GLU A 39 10.17 -4.19 8.43
CA GLU A 39 10.45 -5.20 7.42
C GLU A 39 10.58 -4.49 6.07
N ILE A 40 11.82 -4.15 5.71
CA ILE A 40 12.14 -3.46 4.47
C ILE A 40 11.75 -4.36 3.31
N THR A 41 10.71 -3.95 2.59
CA THR A 41 10.21 -4.70 1.44
C THR A 41 10.82 -4.12 0.15
N PRO A 42 11.31 -4.93 -0.81
CA PRO A 42 11.85 -4.37 -2.04
C PRO A 42 10.75 -3.67 -2.84
N VAL A 43 11.08 -2.50 -3.40
CA VAL A 43 10.20 -1.78 -4.33
C VAL A 43 9.91 -2.65 -5.54
N ARG A 44 8.63 -2.87 -5.84
CA ARG A 44 8.20 -3.70 -6.99
C ARG A 44 6.88 -3.23 -7.56
N VAL A 45 6.67 -3.49 -8.85
CA VAL A 45 5.37 -3.33 -9.51
C VAL A 45 4.42 -4.40 -8.98
N LEU A 46 3.22 -3.99 -8.58
CA LEU A 46 2.15 -4.89 -8.12
C LEU A 46 1.17 -5.20 -9.24
N ALA A 47 0.72 -4.16 -9.93
CA ALA A 47 -0.27 -4.28 -10.99
C ALA A 47 -0.14 -3.12 -11.97
N VAL A 48 -0.57 -3.36 -13.20
CA VAL A 48 -0.66 -2.36 -14.27
C VAL A 48 -2.00 -2.54 -14.96
N VAL A 49 -2.78 -1.47 -15.04
CA VAL A 49 -4.03 -1.45 -15.81
C VAL A 49 -3.93 -0.37 -16.87
N SER A 50 -4.20 -0.73 -18.12
CA SER A 50 -4.22 0.20 -19.25
C SER A 50 -5.60 0.17 -19.90
N GLY A 51 -6.10 1.33 -20.30
CA GLY A 51 -7.42 1.46 -20.91
C GLY A 51 -7.82 2.91 -21.05
N GLY A 52 -9.10 3.13 -21.33
CA GLY A 52 -9.61 4.48 -21.54
C GLY A 52 -9.03 5.16 -22.78
N PHE A 53 -9.45 6.39 -23.04
CA PHE A 53 -8.76 7.25 -24.01
C PHE A 53 -8.93 8.73 -23.67
N TRP A 54 -7.99 9.53 -24.15
CA TRP A 54 -8.07 10.99 -24.11
C TRP A 54 -7.79 11.57 -25.49
N GLN A 55 -8.30 12.77 -25.75
CA GLN A 55 -8.10 13.52 -26.99
C GLN A 55 -7.87 14.99 -26.65
N GLU A 56 -6.94 15.61 -27.33
CA GLU A 56 -6.63 17.04 -27.19
C GLU A 56 -6.40 17.64 -28.58
N ASP A 57 -6.99 18.81 -28.82
CA ASP A 57 -6.66 19.61 -30.00
C ASP A 57 -5.38 20.40 -29.71
N VAL A 58 -4.31 20.09 -30.43
CA VAL A 58 -3.03 20.79 -30.32
C VAL A 58 -2.88 21.71 -31.52
N GLU A 59 -2.81 23.02 -31.26
CA GLU A 59 -2.46 23.99 -32.28
C GLU A 59 -0.94 24.06 -32.39
N THR A 60 -0.40 23.66 -33.53
CA THR A 60 1.04 23.76 -33.80
C THR A 60 1.26 24.94 -34.73
N THR A 61 1.91 25.99 -34.22
CA THR A 61 2.34 27.12 -35.04
C THR A 61 3.68 26.77 -35.66
N ASN A 62 3.70 26.51 -36.96
CA ASN A 62 4.95 26.40 -37.70
C ASN A 62 5.45 27.81 -38.01
N GLU A 63 6.48 28.27 -37.32
CA GLU A 63 7.23 29.47 -37.71
C GLU A 63 8.15 29.11 -38.89
N ALA A 64 7.57 29.03 -40.09
CA ALA A 64 8.33 29.05 -41.33
C ALA A 64 8.61 30.51 -41.71
N ASP A 65 9.89 30.83 -41.90
CA ASP A 65 10.41 32.13 -42.32
C ASP A 65 9.73 32.58 -43.63
N ASP A 66 9.02 33.70 -43.54
CA ASP A 66 8.49 34.54 -44.63
C ASP A 66 7.39 33.98 -45.57
N SER A 67 6.21 33.63 -45.03
CA SER A 67 4.86 33.95 -45.60
C SER A 67 3.76 33.12 -44.91
N GLU A 68 2.68 33.78 -44.52
CA GLU A 68 1.40 33.25 -44.01
C GLU A 68 1.50 32.13 -42.95
N THR A 69 1.27 32.51 -41.69
CA THR A 69 1.15 31.58 -40.56
C THR A 69 -0.09 30.68 -40.75
N GLU A 70 0.10 29.49 -41.31
CA GLU A 70 -0.92 28.44 -41.29
C GLU A 70 -0.88 27.71 -39.93
N THR A 71 -1.89 27.96 -39.08
CA THR A 71 -2.10 27.18 -37.85
C THR A 71 -2.63 25.79 -38.21
N ALA A 72 -1.79 24.76 -38.08
CA ALA A 72 -2.25 23.38 -38.21
C ALA A 72 -2.86 22.91 -36.88
N LYS A 73 -4.11 22.45 -36.92
CA LYS A 73 -4.76 21.75 -35.80
C LYS A 73 -4.46 20.26 -35.89
N GLU A 74 -3.67 19.74 -34.96
CA GLU A 74 -3.41 18.31 -34.85
C GLU A 74 -4.20 17.74 -33.66
N MET A 75 -5.06 16.76 -33.93
CA MET A 75 -5.79 16.05 -32.88
C MET A 75 -4.87 14.97 -32.28
N ARG A 76 -4.39 15.21 -31.06
CA ARG A 76 -3.60 14.26 -30.29
C ARG A 76 -4.53 13.30 -29.56
N ARG A 77 -4.26 11.99 -29.62
CA ARG A 77 -5.04 10.99 -28.87
C ARG A 77 -4.16 9.99 -28.14
N GLY A 78 -4.67 9.43 -27.07
CA GLY A 78 -3.90 8.51 -26.24
C GLY A 78 -4.77 7.62 -25.36
N TYR A 79 -4.12 6.86 -24.49
CA TYR A 79 -4.76 6.04 -23.46
C TYR A 79 -4.14 6.31 -22.10
N PHE A 80 -4.78 5.81 -21.05
CA PHE A 80 -4.30 5.92 -19.68
C PHE A 80 -3.67 4.61 -19.21
N ARG A 81 -2.67 4.71 -18.34
CA ARG A 81 -2.04 3.58 -17.67
C ARG A 81 -1.91 3.88 -16.19
N SER A 82 -2.59 3.11 -15.34
CA SER A 82 -2.37 3.11 -13.90
C SER A 82 -1.36 2.04 -13.52
N ILE A 83 -0.46 2.38 -12.58
CA ILE A 83 0.62 1.50 -12.13
C ILE A 83 0.68 1.55 -10.60
N ALA A 84 0.52 0.39 -9.97
CA ALA A 84 0.73 0.25 -8.54
C ALA A 84 2.12 -0.27 -8.22
N PHE A 85 2.75 0.32 -7.22
CA PHE A 85 4.02 -0.12 -6.66
C PHE A 85 3.85 -0.46 -5.19
N ARG A 86 4.60 -1.46 -4.73
CA ARG A 86 4.90 -1.66 -3.31
C ARG A 86 6.11 -0.79 -2.95
N SER A 87 5.97 0.04 -1.93
CA SER A 87 7.03 0.86 -1.36
C SER A 87 7.89 0.07 -0.37
N GLU A 88 9.01 0.68 0.06
CA GLU A 88 9.93 0.09 1.03
C GLU A 88 9.33 -0.09 2.42
N ASP A 89 8.42 0.82 2.79
CA ASP A 89 7.63 0.81 4.03
C ASP A 89 6.44 -0.16 3.98
N ASN A 90 6.40 -1.03 2.96
CA ASN A 90 5.35 -1.99 2.67
C ASN A 90 3.99 -1.37 2.24
N THR A 91 3.82 -0.05 2.25
CA THR A 91 2.62 0.62 1.72
C THR A 91 2.58 0.58 0.19
N SER A 92 1.46 0.96 -0.42
CA SER A 92 1.32 1.02 -1.88
C SER A 92 1.28 2.45 -2.39
N ARG A 93 1.90 2.68 -3.54
CA ARG A 93 1.81 3.92 -4.31
C ARG A 93 1.15 3.65 -5.65
N LEU A 94 0.34 4.59 -6.10
CA LEU A 94 -0.39 4.47 -7.36
C LEU A 94 -0.08 5.67 -8.23
N TYR A 95 0.27 5.40 -9.48
CA TYR A 95 0.55 6.41 -10.48
C TYR A 95 -0.40 6.27 -11.65
N LEU A 96 -0.83 7.39 -12.20
CA LEU A 96 -1.55 7.49 -13.44
C LEU A 96 -0.65 8.11 -14.50
N GLN A 97 -0.59 7.49 -15.67
CA GLN A 97 0.15 8.01 -16.82
C GLN A 97 -0.78 8.25 -17.99
N ARG A 98 -0.58 9.36 -18.69
CA ARG A 98 -1.16 9.59 -20.01
C ARG A 98 -0.15 9.16 -21.06
N ILE A 99 -0.59 8.29 -21.96
CA ILE A 99 0.23 7.77 -23.06
C ILE A 99 -0.29 8.33 -24.36
N TRP A 100 0.53 9.08 -25.10
CA TRP A 100 0.21 9.53 -26.46
C TRP A 100 0.49 8.40 -27.46
N LEU A 101 -0.47 8.13 -28.34
CA LEU A 101 -0.30 7.23 -29.48
C LEU A 101 0.15 8.02 -30.71
N SER A 102 1.47 8.18 -30.84
CA SER A 102 2.08 8.83 -32.01
C SER A 102 2.35 7.83 -33.14
N PRO A 103 2.60 8.31 -34.38
CA PRO A 103 3.07 7.45 -35.47
C PRO A 103 4.36 6.68 -35.15
N ASP A 104 5.24 7.25 -34.31
CA ASP A 104 6.51 6.63 -33.90
C ASP A 104 6.34 5.64 -32.73
N GLY A 105 5.13 5.53 -32.18
CA GLY A 105 4.77 4.62 -31.10
C GLY A 105 4.25 5.32 -29.84
N PRO A 106 3.90 4.54 -28.80
CA PRO A 106 3.38 5.07 -27.55
C PRO A 106 4.45 5.80 -26.74
N THR A 107 4.18 7.04 -26.32
CA THR A 107 5.08 7.84 -25.48
C THR A 107 4.35 8.36 -24.23
N VAL A 108 5.04 8.40 -23.10
CA VAL A 108 4.47 8.98 -21.87
C VAL A 108 4.43 10.50 -22.02
N VAL A 109 3.24 11.08 -21.90
CA VAL A 109 3.04 12.54 -21.89
C VAL A 109 3.30 13.09 -20.50
N ASP A 110 2.63 12.51 -19.50
CA ASP A 110 2.77 12.88 -18.11
C ASP A 110 2.55 11.67 -17.18
N THR A 111 2.97 11.85 -15.93
CA THR A 111 2.79 10.90 -14.83
C THR A 111 2.37 11.69 -13.60
N LYS A 112 1.27 11.27 -12.95
CA LYS A 112 0.76 11.84 -11.70
C LYS A 112 0.68 10.76 -10.64
N GLU A 113 0.99 11.09 -9.39
CA GLU A 113 0.73 10.22 -8.25
C GLU A 113 -0.68 10.44 -7.73
N ILE A 114 -1.32 9.36 -7.28
CA ILE A 114 -2.60 9.42 -6.56
C ILE A 114 -2.29 9.57 -5.07
N GLU A 115 -2.02 10.82 -4.66
CA GLU A 115 -1.59 11.16 -3.28
C GLU A 115 -2.59 10.68 -2.22
N ALA A 116 -3.89 10.68 -2.54
CA ALA A 116 -4.94 10.17 -1.66
C ALA A 116 -4.69 8.72 -1.23
N LEU A 117 -4.13 7.86 -2.08
CA LEU A 117 -3.77 6.49 -1.68
C LEU A 117 -2.61 6.49 -0.66
N THR A 118 -1.60 7.31 -0.91
CA THR A 118 -0.43 7.45 -0.04
C THR A 118 -0.85 7.95 1.34
N GLU A 119 -1.77 8.92 1.41
CA GLU A 119 -2.33 9.43 2.68
C GLU A 119 -3.10 8.37 3.46
N LEU A 120 -3.76 7.43 2.78
CA LEU A 120 -4.48 6.31 3.41
C LEU A 120 -3.53 5.26 4.00
N ASN A 121 -2.23 5.29 3.68
CA ASN A 121 -1.24 4.27 4.02
C ASN A 121 -1.73 2.85 3.64
N ALA A 122 -2.42 2.75 2.51
CA ALA A 122 -3.11 1.53 2.10
C ALA A 122 -2.21 0.57 1.29
N TYR A 123 -2.62 -0.69 1.28
CA TYR A 123 -1.98 -1.80 0.60
C TYR A 123 -2.86 -2.26 -0.55
N ILE A 124 -2.42 -2.06 -1.79
CA ILE A 124 -3.10 -2.60 -2.97
C ILE A 124 -2.90 -4.11 -3.02
N THR A 125 -3.99 -4.82 -3.24
CA THR A 125 -4.07 -6.28 -3.35
C THR A 125 -4.41 -6.76 -4.76
N ASP A 126 -5.22 -6.00 -5.49
CA ASP A 126 -5.58 -6.26 -6.89
C ASP A 126 -5.99 -4.95 -7.58
N MET A 127 -5.91 -4.92 -8.91
CA MET A 127 -6.44 -3.82 -9.74
C MET A 127 -7.12 -4.38 -10.98
N ARG A 128 -8.30 -3.85 -11.31
CA ARG A 128 -9.08 -4.29 -12.46
C ARG A 128 -9.51 -3.11 -13.33
N PRO A 129 -9.50 -3.27 -14.67
CA PRO A 129 -10.17 -2.32 -15.54
C PRO A 129 -11.68 -2.44 -15.33
N GLU A 130 -12.41 -1.34 -15.59
CA GLU A 130 -13.88 -1.38 -15.68
C GLU A 130 -14.36 -2.38 -16.74
N ASN A 131 -13.63 -2.48 -17.85
CA ASN A 131 -13.96 -3.32 -18.98
C ASN A 131 -12.74 -4.16 -19.41
N SER A 132 -12.93 -5.48 -19.51
CA SER A 132 -11.88 -6.42 -19.93
C SER A 132 -11.59 -6.44 -21.43
N THR A 133 -12.39 -5.75 -22.26
CA THR A 133 -12.14 -5.63 -23.71
C THR A 133 -11.03 -4.64 -24.05
N GLY A 134 -10.62 -3.79 -23.10
CA GLY A 134 -9.60 -2.76 -23.32
C GLY A 134 -10.07 -1.60 -24.21
N VAL A 135 -11.34 -1.59 -24.64
CA VAL A 135 -11.93 -0.53 -25.46
C VAL A 135 -12.94 0.26 -24.62
N ALA A 136 -12.70 1.57 -24.49
CA ALA A 136 -13.64 2.48 -23.84
C ALA A 136 -14.60 3.10 -24.88
N SER A 137 -15.89 3.15 -24.54
CA SER A 137 -16.92 3.76 -25.38
C SER A 137 -17.01 5.27 -25.26
N GLN A 138 -16.46 5.84 -24.18
CA GLN A 138 -16.42 7.26 -23.88
C GLN A 138 -14.98 7.67 -23.51
N PRO A 139 -14.58 8.93 -23.74
CA PRO A 139 -13.32 9.45 -23.23
C PRO A 139 -13.26 9.33 -21.71
N GLY A 140 -12.05 9.23 -21.18
CA GLY A 140 -11.80 9.02 -19.75
C GLY A 140 -11.21 7.65 -19.45
N PHE A 141 -11.15 7.31 -18.17
CA PHE A 141 -10.56 6.07 -17.67
C PHE A 141 -11.13 5.68 -16.31
N VAL A 142 -11.45 4.39 -16.15
CA VAL A 142 -11.91 3.84 -14.87
C VAL A 142 -11.15 2.55 -14.56
N THR A 143 -10.64 2.48 -13.33
CA THR A 143 -10.07 1.26 -12.77
C THR A 143 -10.55 1.08 -11.34
N PHE A 144 -10.86 -0.16 -10.99
CA PHE A 144 -11.16 -0.58 -9.62
C PHE A 144 -9.88 -1.03 -8.93
N ILE A 145 -9.64 -0.51 -7.73
CA ILE A 145 -8.50 -0.81 -6.88
C ILE A 145 -9.02 -1.54 -5.65
N TYR A 146 -8.51 -2.74 -5.40
CA TYR A 146 -8.79 -3.49 -4.18
C TYR A 146 -7.66 -3.25 -3.19
N LEU A 147 -7.96 -2.61 -2.06
CA LEU A 147 -6.96 -2.19 -1.09
C LEU A 147 -7.34 -2.57 0.34
N LYS A 148 -6.34 -2.59 1.23
CA LYS A 148 -6.51 -2.77 2.67
C LYS A 148 -5.79 -1.65 3.40
N GLN A 149 -6.38 -1.07 4.44
CA GLN A 149 -5.63 -0.20 5.36
C GLN A 149 -4.96 -1.01 6.47
N ASP A 150 -5.65 -2.03 6.97
CA ASP A 150 -5.09 -3.04 7.87
C ASP A 150 -4.69 -4.30 7.06
N PRO A 151 -3.39 -4.64 6.98
CA PRO A 151 -2.93 -5.86 6.32
C PRO A 151 -3.57 -7.16 6.86
N ALA A 152 -4.01 -7.15 8.12
CA ALA A 152 -4.66 -8.30 8.75
C ALA A 152 -6.15 -8.41 8.43
N ALA A 153 -6.75 -7.40 7.78
CA ALA A 153 -8.15 -7.45 7.36
C ALA A 153 -8.38 -8.63 6.40
N THR A 154 -9.50 -9.34 6.55
CA THR A 154 -9.85 -10.48 5.69
C THR A 154 -10.12 -10.01 4.26
N GLU A 155 -11.06 -9.09 4.09
CA GLU A 155 -11.53 -8.60 2.81
C GLU A 155 -10.91 -7.23 2.47
N PRO A 156 -10.61 -6.95 1.19
CA PRO A 156 -10.20 -5.62 0.75
C PRO A 156 -11.41 -4.69 0.54
N ASP A 157 -11.19 -3.40 0.76
CA ASP A 157 -12.09 -2.34 0.30
C ASP A 157 -11.92 -2.13 -1.21
N THR A 158 -13.01 -1.74 -1.88
CA THR A 158 -12.99 -1.39 -3.31
C THR A 158 -13.02 0.12 -3.46
N TRP A 159 -12.03 0.65 -4.18
CA TRP A 159 -11.91 2.04 -4.56
C TRP A 159 -11.93 2.18 -6.07
N GLU A 160 -12.33 3.34 -6.55
CA GLU A 160 -12.37 3.69 -7.95
C GLU A 160 -11.38 4.83 -8.22
N LEU A 161 -10.51 4.64 -9.20
CA LEU A 161 -9.80 5.74 -9.85
C LEU A 161 -10.54 6.05 -11.14
N TYR A 162 -11.19 7.20 -11.14
CA TYR A 162 -11.95 7.74 -12.26
C TYR A 162 -11.20 8.93 -12.86
N VAL A 163 -11.17 9.00 -14.19
CA VAL A 163 -10.67 10.14 -14.96
C VAL A 163 -11.74 10.50 -15.97
N ASP A 164 -12.15 11.76 -16.00
CA ASP A 164 -13.16 12.23 -16.93
C ASP A 164 -12.59 12.56 -18.32
N GLU A 165 -13.45 13.11 -19.18
CA GLU A 165 -13.10 13.50 -20.56
C GLU A 165 -12.11 14.67 -20.64
N PHE A 166 -11.98 15.48 -19.58
CA PHE A 166 -11.06 16.61 -19.49
C PHE A 166 -9.74 16.25 -18.81
N GLY A 167 -9.64 15.03 -18.26
CA GLY A 167 -8.46 14.57 -17.54
C GLY A 167 -8.46 14.93 -16.06
N ASP A 168 -9.59 15.39 -15.52
CA ASP A 168 -9.79 15.55 -14.09
C ASP A 168 -9.96 14.17 -13.45
N MET A 169 -9.29 13.96 -12.32
CA MET A 169 -9.19 12.66 -11.68
C MET A 169 -9.81 12.65 -10.29
N ALA A 170 -10.48 11.56 -9.95
CA ALA A 170 -11.07 11.31 -8.64
C ALA A 170 -10.65 9.93 -8.14
N PHE A 171 -10.32 9.84 -6.85
CA PHE A 171 -10.05 8.58 -6.17
C PHE A 171 -11.00 8.43 -4.99
N THR A 172 -12.02 7.59 -5.13
CA THR A 172 -13.13 7.50 -4.17
C THR A 172 -13.49 6.06 -3.85
N PRO A 173 -14.05 5.77 -2.66
CA PRO A 173 -14.66 4.47 -2.37
C PRO A 173 -15.72 4.13 -3.43
N ALA A 174 -15.72 2.89 -3.92
CA ALA A 174 -16.73 2.44 -4.87
C ALA A 174 -18.09 2.32 -4.16
N THR A 175 -19.15 2.82 -4.80
CA THR A 175 -20.52 2.65 -4.32
C THR A 175 -21.20 1.53 -5.11
N ASN A 176 -21.42 0.39 -4.45
CA ASN A 176 -22.22 -0.72 -4.99
C ASN A 176 -23.70 -0.54 -4.67
#